data_AF-A0A959AM50-F1
#
_entry.id   AF-A0A959AM50-F1
#
_cell.length_a   1.000
_cell.length_b   1.000
_cell.length_c   1.000
_cell.angle_alpha   90.00
_cell.angle_beta   90.00
_cell.angle_gamma   90.00
#
_symmetry.space_group_name_H-M   'P 1'
#
loop_
_entity.id
_entity.type
_entity.pdbx_description
1 polymer ?
#
loop_
_entity_poly.entity_id
_entity_poly.type
_entity_poly.pdbx_seq_one_letter_code
_entity_poly.pdbx_strand_id
1 'polypeptide(L)'
;WRSIKQTTGIQNLDTSSYFKEIVCLPPLEEQQAIAAWLDERTARIDTLIAKKQRLIELLQEKRQAIISKAVTRGLDPHVKLKDSGIPWLGEVPEHWEVKRLKHLSVFVTSGSRGWAEHYADEGAVFIRIGNLHRSRIDLRLDDIQHVDPPQTAEVVRTKALPNDLLISITAFLGTVGIVPKDLGEAYVNQHTALV
;
A
#
# COMPACT_ATOMS: atom_id res chain seq x y z
N TRP A 1 1.50 14.91 34.68
CA TRP A 1 0.61 16.07 34.84
C TRP A 1 -0.61 15.64 35.62
N ARG A 2 -0.88 16.27 36.77
CA ARG A 2 -2.07 15.98 37.61
C ARG A 2 -3.37 16.43 36.94
N SER A 3 -3.27 17.31 35.96
CA SER A 3 -4.36 17.88 35.17
C SER A 3 -4.94 16.99 34.08
N ILE A 4 -4.20 15.95 33.65
CA ILE A 4 -4.67 14.98 32.66
C ILE A 4 -5.36 13.83 33.41
N LYS A 5 -6.68 13.74 33.29
CA LYS A 5 -7.47 12.65 33.88
C LYS A 5 -7.75 11.59 32.81
N GLN A 6 -7.39 10.35 33.10
CA GLN A 6 -7.74 9.16 32.30
C GLN A 6 -8.55 8.21 33.17
N THR A 7 -9.85 8.47 33.29
CA THR A 7 -10.79 7.65 34.08
C THR A 7 -11.72 6.80 33.19
N THR A 8 -11.87 7.15 31.93
CA THR A 8 -12.48 6.36 30.85
C THR A 8 -11.69 6.64 29.57
N GLY A 9 -11.85 5.86 28.48
CA GLY A 9 -10.97 5.88 27.29
C GLY A 9 -10.81 7.22 26.52
N ILE A 10 -11.33 8.33 27.04
CA ILE A 10 -11.18 9.68 26.53
C ILE A 10 -10.35 10.48 27.54
N GLN A 11 -9.15 10.92 27.13
CA GLN A 11 -8.33 11.83 27.92
C GLN A 11 -8.99 13.22 27.96
N ASN A 12 -9.09 13.80 29.16
CA ASN A 12 -9.62 15.15 29.35
C ASN A 12 -8.72 15.97 30.29
N LEU A 13 -8.67 17.27 30.05
CA LEU A 13 -7.99 18.26 30.89
C LEU A 13 -8.98 18.85 31.89
N ASP A 14 -8.75 18.61 33.18
CA ASP A 14 -9.54 19.21 34.25
C ASP A 14 -9.05 20.63 34.53
N THR A 15 -9.91 21.62 34.28
CA THR A 15 -9.59 23.05 34.44
C THR A 15 -9.04 23.37 35.83
N SER A 16 -9.67 22.86 36.88
CA SER A 16 -9.27 23.15 38.27
C SER A 16 -7.91 22.56 38.62
N SER A 17 -7.54 21.44 37.99
CA SER A 17 -6.28 20.74 38.17
C SER A 17 -5.18 21.36 37.31
N TYR A 18 -5.52 21.86 36.11
CA TYR A 18 -4.61 22.59 35.23
C TYR A 18 -4.07 23.87 35.89
N PHE A 19 -4.95 24.66 36.52
CA PHE A 19 -4.52 25.87 37.25
C PHE A 19 -3.70 25.60 38.51
N LYS A 20 -3.65 24.34 38.98
CA LYS A 20 -2.83 23.92 40.12
C LYS A 20 -1.49 23.32 39.70
N GLU A 21 -1.21 23.21 38.40
CA GLU A 21 0.09 22.75 37.92
C GLU A 21 1.16 23.78 38.27
N ILE A 22 2.28 23.28 38.78
CA ILE A 22 3.41 24.11 39.19
C ILE A 22 4.36 24.20 38.00
N VAL A 23 4.68 25.42 37.59
CA VAL A 23 5.63 25.71 36.51
C VAL A 23 6.72 26.63 37.02
N CYS A 24 7.91 26.52 36.45
CA CYS A 24 9.00 27.45 36.71
C CYS A 24 8.66 28.81 36.11
N LEU A 25 8.79 29.88 36.90
CA LEU A 25 8.57 31.26 36.46
C LEU A 25 9.89 32.05 36.63
N PRO A 26 10.82 31.95 35.67
CA PRO A 26 12.05 32.73 35.74
C PRO A 26 11.74 34.24 35.55
N PRO A 27 12.71 35.15 35.79
CA PRO A 27 12.53 36.58 35.53
C PRO A 27 12.11 36.84 34.08
N LEU A 28 11.39 37.94 33.85
CA LEU A 28 10.80 38.26 32.53
C LEU A 28 11.84 38.28 31.40
N GLU A 29 13.03 38.80 31.67
CA GLU A 29 14.13 38.84 30.70
C GLU A 29 14.60 37.44 30.28
N GLU A 30 14.70 36.51 31.24
CA GLU A 30 15.04 35.11 30.97
C GLU A 30 13.90 34.39 30.22
N GLN A 31 12.64 34.66 30.56
CA GLN A 31 11.49 34.13 29.80
C GLN A 31 11.55 34.55 28.33
N GLN A 32 11.84 35.82 28.05
CA GLN A 32 11.96 36.35 26.70
C GLN A 32 13.13 35.73 25.95
N ALA A 33 14.29 35.56 26.62
CA ALA A 33 15.45 34.91 26.02
C ALA A 33 15.18 33.44 25.68
N ILE A 34 14.52 32.69 26.58
CA ILE A 34 14.11 31.30 26.34
C ILE A 34 13.12 31.23 25.17
N ALA A 35 12.10 32.08 25.16
CA ALA A 35 11.10 32.11 24.10
C ALA A 35 11.73 32.41 22.73
N ALA A 36 12.56 33.46 22.64
CA ALA A 36 13.24 33.82 21.40
C ALA A 36 14.16 32.70 20.89
N TRP A 37 14.89 32.05 21.79
CA TRP A 37 15.71 30.89 21.43
C TRP A 37 14.86 29.73 20.92
N LEU A 38 13.75 29.41 21.58
CA LEU A 38 12.84 28.36 21.15
C LEU A 38 12.24 28.67 19.77
N ASP A 39 11.77 29.90 19.56
CA ASP A 39 11.19 30.35 18.28
C ASP A 39 12.20 30.21 17.13
N GLU A 40 13.47 30.59 17.35
CA GLU A 40 14.51 30.42 16.34
C GLU A 40 14.74 28.93 16.01
N ARG A 41 14.81 28.09 17.05
CA ARG A 41 15.05 26.64 16.89
C ARG A 41 13.89 25.95 16.20
N THR A 42 12.65 26.27 16.57
CA THR A 42 11.45 25.68 15.98
C THR A 42 11.24 26.16 14.55
N ALA A 43 11.44 27.46 14.25
CA ALA A 43 11.35 27.98 12.88
C ALA A 43 12.32 27.29 11.91
N ARG A 44 13.53 26.95 12.39
CA ARG A 44 14.49 26.15 11.61
C ARG A 44 13.97 24.74 11.33
N ILE A 45 13.37 24.08 12.31
CA ILE A 45 12.78 22.75 12.16
C ILE A 45 11.60 22.81 11.17
N ASP A 46 10.71 23.79 11.31
CA ASP A 46 9.56 23.98 10.44
C ASP A 46 9.97 24.21 8.99
N THR A 47 11.02 25.00 8.77
CA THR A 47 11.60 25.21 7.44
C THR A 47 12.09 23.90 6.83
N LEU A 48 12.74 23.02 7.62
CA LEU A 48 13.20 21.72 7.14
C LEU A 48 12.05 20.76 6.85
N ILE A 49 11.00 20.77 7.68
CA ILE A 49 9.78 19.99 7.46
C ILE A 49 9.12 20.42 6.15
N ALA A 50 8.95 21.72 5.93
CA ALA A 50 8.35 22.26 4.70
C ALA A 50 9.14 21.83 3.45
N LYS A 51 10.48 21.93 3.49
CA LYS A 51 11.35 21.47 2.39
C LYS A 51 11.22 19.97 2.12
N LYS A 52 11.17 19.14 3.16
CA LYS A 52 10.99 17.69 3.01
C LYS A 52 9.63 17.34 2.43
N GLN A 53 8.57 17.99 2.90
CA GLN A 53 7.22 17.77 2.38
C GLN A 53 7.14 18.14 0.88
N ARG A 54 7.73 19.27 0.49
CA ARG A 54 7.81 19.67 -0.91
C ARG A 54 8.61 18.67 -1.77
N LEU A 55 9.69 18.12 -1.24
CA LEU A 55 10.46 17.09 -1.94
C LEU A 55 9.65 15.80 -2.13
N ILE A 56 8.86 15.37 -1.13
CA ILE A 56 7.99 14.20 -1.25
C ILE A 56 6.97 14.40 -2.38
N GLU A 57 6.33 15.57 -2.45
CA GLU A 57 5.40 15.92 -3.52
C GLU A 57 6.05 15.82 -4.90
N LEU A 58 7.22 16.43 -5.07
CA LEU A 58 7.96 16.40 -6.34
C LEU A 58 8.38 14.98 -6.74
N LEU A 59 8.74 14.13 -5.77
CA LEU A 59 9.07 12.73 -6.03
C LEU A 59 7.84 11.92 -6.43
N GLN A 60 6.68 12.18 -5.82
CA GLN A 60 5.41 11.55 -6.21
C GLN A 60 5.00 11.96 -7.63
N GLU A 61 5.08 13.25 -7.96
CA GLU A 61 4.81 13.78 -9.30
C GLU A 61 5.74 13.14 -10.34
N LYS A 62 7.06 13.14 -10.07
CA LYS A 62 8.04 12.52 -10.95
C LYS A 62 7.78 11.02 -11.15
N ARG A 63 7.43 10.29 -10.08
CA ARG A 63 7.09 8.86 -10.16
C ARG A 63 5.88 8.64 -11.06
N GLN A 64 4.82 9.42 -10.89
CA GLN A 64 3.61 9.32 -11.71
C GLN A 64 3.90 9.62 -13.19
N ALA A 65 4.69 10.66 -13.46
CA ALA A 65 5.09 11.03 -14.82
C ALA A 65 5.94 9.93 -15.50
N ILE A 66 6.89 9.34 -14.78
CA ILE A 66 7.72 8.24 -15.29
C ILE A 66 6.86 7.01 -15.60
N ILE A 67 5.96 6.61 -14.69
CA ILE A 67 5.06 5.48 -14.93
C ILE A 67 4.18 5.75 -16.13
N SER A 68 3.51 6.90 -16.18
CA SER A 68 2.63 7.29 -17.29
C SER A 68 3.37 7.24 -18.62
N LYS A 69 4.57 7.83 -18.70
CA LYS A 69 5.42 7.76 -19.90
C LYS A 69 5.78 6.31 -20.26
N ALA A 70 6.21 5.50 -19.29
CA ALA A 70 6.63 4.13 -19.56
C ALA A 70 5.48 3.25 -20.06
N VAL A 71 4.27 3.37 -19.48
CA VAL A 71 3.11 2.54 -19.86
C VAL A 71 2.40 3.03 -21.12
N THR A 72 2.62 4.27 -21.55
CA THR A 72 2.03 4.83 -22.79
C THR A 72 3.01 4.85 -23.95
N ARG A 73 4.27 5.22 -23.72
CA ARG A 73 5.31 5.44 -24.75
C ARG A 73 6.47 4.45 -24.71
N GLY A 74 6.47 3.51 -23.77
CA GLY A 74 7.55 2.55 -23.59
C GLY A 74 8.82 3.16 -22.97
N LEU A 75 9.91 2.39 -23.01
CA LEU A 75 11.19 2.75 -22.38
C LEU A 75 12.16 3.43 -23.37
N ASP A 76 12.00 3.19 -24.67
CA ASP A 76 12.84 3.78 -25.72
C ASP A 76 12.33 5.18 -26.11
N PRO A 77 13.10 6.26 -25.89
CA PRO A 77 12.70 7.62 -26.23
C PRO A 77 12.64 7.89 -27.74
N HIS A 78 13.23 7.04 -28.58
CA HIS A 78 13.30 7.24 -30.03
C HIS A 78 12.29 6.39 -30.81
N VAL A 79 11.42 5.66 -30.11
CA VAL A 79 10.41 4.83 -30.74
C VAL A 79 9.40 5.69 -31.51
N LYS A 80 9.05 5.24 -32.73
CA LYS A 80 7.96 5.85 -33.49
C LYS A 80 6.64 5.63 -32.77
N LEU A 81 5.80 6.67 -32.75
CA LEU A 81 4.50 6.64 -32.11
C LEU A 81 3.38 6.59 -33.16
N LYS A 82 2.25 5.99 -32.79
CA LYS A 82 0.98 6.01 -33.53
C LYS A 82 -0.14 6.40 -32.58
N ASP A 83 -1.23 6.93 -33.12
CA ASP A 83 -2.47 7.11 -32.35
C ASP A 83 -3.00 5.74 -31.89
N SER A 84 -3.29 5.62 -30.60
CA SER A 84 -3.89 4.40 -30.05
C SER A 84 -5.36 4.22 -30.45
N GLY A 85 -6.03 5.29 -30.89
CA GLY A 85 -7.48 5.31 -31.13
C GLY A 85 -8.31 5.30 -29.85
N ILE A 86 -7.68 5.42 -28.67
CA ILE A 86 -8.33 5.48 -27.36
C ILE A 86 -8.20 6.91 -26.82
N PRO A 87 -9.31 7.69 -26.69
CA PRO A 87 -9.24 9.12 -26.40
C PRO A 87 -8.43 9.52 -25.16
N TRP A 88 -8.43 8.68 -24.12
CA TRP A 88 -7.72 8.96 -22.88
C TRP A 88 -6.26 8.48 -22.86
N LEU A 89 -5.84 7.63 -23.80
CA LEU A 89 -4.50 7.03 -23.83
C LEU A 89 -3.54 7.81 -24.73
N GLY A 90 -4.04 8.40 -25.82
CA GLY A 90 -3.25 9.20 -26.77
C GLY A 90 -2.33 8.34 -27.65
N GLU A 91 -1.07 8.74 -27.75
CA GLU A 91 -0.09 8.07 -28.62
C GLU A 91 0.64 6.92 -27.92
N VAL A 92 0.87 5.83 -28.67
CA VAL A 92 1.59 4.62 -28.22
C VAL A 92 2.64 4.18 -29.24
N PRO A 93 3.63 3.36 -28.87
CA PRO A 93 4.61 2.83 -29.81
C PRO A 93 3.98 2.14 -31.02
N GLU A 94 4.50 2.45 -32.21
CA GLU A 94 3.97 1.95 -33.48
C GLU A 94 3.95 0.42 -33.55
N HIS A 95 4.96 -0.22 -32.95
CA HIS A 95 5.13 -1.67 -32.90
C HIS A 95 4.26 -2.37 -31.84
N TRP A 96 3.52 -1.64 -30.99
CA TRP A 96 2.63 -2.26 -30.01
C TRP A 96 1.34 -2.78 -30.64
N GLU A 97 0.90 -3.94 -30.17
CA GLU A 97 -0.32 -4.61 -30.62
C GLU A 97 -1.31 -4.76 -29.45
N VAL A 98 -2.59 -4.62 -29.75
CA VAL A 98 -3.65 -4.91 -28.77
C VAL A 98 -3.88 -6.42 -28.71
N LYS A 99 -3.66 -7.03 -27.55
CA LYS A 99 -3.93 -8.45 -27.30
C LYS A 99 -4.87 -8.63 -26.12
N ARG A 100 -5.75 -9.62 -26.21
CA ARG A 100 -6.57 -10.04 -25.06
C ARG A 100 -5.69 -10.76 -24.06
N LEU A 101 -5.82 -10.43 -22.78
CA LEU A 101 -5.03 -11.02 -21.68
C LEU A 101 -5.03 -12.56 -21.70
N LYS A 102 -6.17 -13.19 -21.99
CA LYS A 102 -6.30 -14.66 -22.10
C LYS A 102 -5.45 -15.31 -23.20
N HIS A 103 -4.85 -14.54 -24.11
CA HIS A 103 -3.91 -15.04 -25.11
C HIS A 103 -2.44 -14.86 -24.66
N LEU A 104 -2.20 -14.16 -23.55
CA LEU A 104 -0.89 -13.88 -22.97
C LEU A 104 -0.68 -14.65 -21.65
N SER A 105 -1.75 -14.96 -20.92
CA SER A 105 -1.69 -15.81 -19.74
C SER A 105 -1.87 -17.27 -20.08
N VAL A 106 -1.23 -18.14 -19.30
CA VAL A 106 -1.38 -19.60 -19.41
C VAL A 106 -2.75 -20.02 -18.88
N PHE A 107 -3.21 -19.38 -17.82
CA PHE A 107 -4.44 -19.71 -17.14
C PHE A 107 -4.99 -18.48 -16.40
N VAL A 108 -6.31 -18.39 -16.25
CA VAL A 108 -6.95 -17.35 -15.43
C VAL A 108 -8.04 -17.99 -14.59
N THR A 109 -8.01 -17.76 -13.29
CA THR A 109 -9.02 -18.26 -12.35
C THR A 109 -9.22 -17.33 -11.18
N SER A 110 -10.33 -17.49 -10.47
CA SER A 110 -10.45 -17.08 -9.07
C SER A 110 -10.27 -18.25 -8.13
N GLY A 111 -9.95 -17.95 -6.88
CA GLY A 111 -10.02 -18.92 -5.79
C GLY A 111 -11.40 -19.53 -5.60
N SER A 112 -11.44 -20.65 -4.88
CA SER A 112 -12.67 -21.37 -4.55
C SER A 112 -13.33 -20.81 -3.30
N ARG A 113 -14.61 -21.15 -3.09
CA ARG A 113 -15.35 -20.85 -1.86
C ARG A 113 -15.14 -21.99 -0.86
N GLY A 114 -15.45 -21.76 0.42
CA GLY A 114 -15.47 -22.83 1.44
C GLY A 114 -14.14 -23.12 2.13
N TRP A 115 -13.05 -22.39 1.80
CA TRP A 115 -11.75 -22.56 2.45
C TRP A 115 -11.74 -22.37 3.98
N ALA A 116 -12.76 -21.73 4.55
CA ALA A 116 -12.88 -21.54 6.01
C ALA A 116 -12.90 -22.86 6.78
N GLU A 117 -13.44 -23.94 6.20
CA GLU A 117 -13.47 -25.28 6.81
C GLU A 117 -12.07 -25.93 6.86
N HIS A 118 -11.13 -25.41 6.08
CA HIS A 118 -9.77 -25.91 5.92
C HIS A 118 -8.73 -25.00 6.57
N TYR A 119 -9.15 -23.99 7.34
CA TYR A 119 -8.21 -23.13 8.06
C TYR A 119 -7.43 -23.94 9.08
N ALA A 120 -6.12 -23.71 9.11
CA ALA A 120 -5.19 -24.38 9.99
C ALA A 120 -4.20 -23.37 10.57
N ASP A 121 -3.57 -23.74 11.68
CA ASP A 121 -2.52 -22.93 12.30
C ASP A 121 -1.21 -22.97 11.49
N GLU A 122 -0.97 -24.09 10.79
CA GLU A 122 0.18 -24.36 9.93
C GLU A 122 -0.26 -25.03 8.62
N GLY A 123 0.62 -25.07 7.62
CA GLY A 123 0.34 -25.71 6.32
C GLY A 123 0.60 -24.78 5.15
N ALA A 124 -0.22 -24.90 4.10
CA ALA A 124 -0.09 -24.06 2.91
C ALA A 124 -0.56 -22.64 3.20
N VAL A 125 0.10 -21.66 2.58
CA VAL A 125 -0.26 -20.24 2.70
C VAL A 125 -1.60 -19.97 2.01
N PHE A 126 -2.48 -19.23 2.67
CA PHE A 126 -3.76 -18.81 2.12
C PHE A 126 -3.81 -17.31 1.89
N ILE A 127 -3.65 -16.91 0.63
CA ILE A 127 -3.62 -15.52 0.20
C ILE A 127 -5.06 -15.01 0.07
N ARG A 128 -5.40 -14.04 0.91
CA ARG A 128 -6.68 -13.34 0.89
C ARG A 128 -6.50 -11.96 0.27
N ILE A 129 -7.60 -11.33 -0.12
CA ILE A 129 -7.57 -9.96 -0.64
C ILE A 129 -6.91 -8.95 0.32
N GLY A 130 -7.04 -9.14 1.63
CA GLY A 130 -6.38 -8.31 2.63
C GLY A 130 -4.84 -8.40 2.60
N ASN A 131 -4.29 -9.40 1.92
CA ASN A 131 -2.85 -9.53 1.72
C ASN A 131 -2.34 -8.70 0.53
N LEU A 132 -3.22 -8.08 -0.27
CA LEU A 132 -2.82 -7.18 -1.36
C LEU A 132 -2.65 -5.74 -0.87
N HIS A 133 -1.53 -5.11 -1.24
CA HIS A 133 -1.27 -3.71 -0.92
C HIS A 133 -1.94 -2.76 -1.93
N ARG A 134 -2.43 -1.61 -1.45
CA ARG A 134 -3.01 -0.57 -2.33
C ARG A 134 -1.97 0.21 -3.15
N SER A 135 -0.73 0.24 -2.70
CA SER A 135 0.33 1.10 -3.27
C SER A 135 1.60 0.32 -3.65
N ARG A 136 1.61 -0.98 -3.41
CA ARG A 136 2.72 -1.89 -3.70
C ARG A 136 2.19 -3.19 -4.29
N ILE A 137 3.09 -3.97 -4.86
CA ILE A 137 2.77 -5.24 -5.54
C ILE A 137 3.30 -6.46 -4.78
N ASP A 138 4.11 -6.26 -3.73
CA ASP A 138 4.42 -7.31 -2.76
C ASP A 138 3.17 -7.70 -1.97
N LEU A 139 3.21 -8.89 -1.37
CA LEU A 139 2.15 -9.37 -0.50
C LEU A 139 2.41 -8.95 0.94
N ARG A 140 1.33 -8.60 1.66
CA ARG A 140 1.33 -8.38 3.09
C ARG A 140 1.31 -9.73 3.81
N LEU A 141 2.44 -10.16 4.34
CA LEU A 141 2.64 -11.49 4.94
C LEU A 141 2.59 -11.49 6.48
N ASP A 142 2.51 -10.33 7.13
CA ASP A 142 2.39 -10.19 8.59
C ASP A 142 1.05 -10.69 9.16
N ASP A 143 0.01 -10.78 8.33
CA ASP A 143 -1.32 -11.29 8.68
C ASP A 143 -1.74 -12.35 7.64
N ILE A 144 -0.98 -13.44 7.61
CA ILE A 144 -1.18 -14.56 6.70
C ILE A 144 -1.93 -15.70 7.39
N GLN A 145 -2.89 -16.27 6.68
CA GLN A 145 -3.64 -17.46 7.12
C GLN A 145 -3.00 -18.70 6.51
N HIS A 146 -3.05 -19.84 7.22
CA HIS A 146 -2.70 -21.14 6.65
C HIS A 146 -3.93 -22.03 6.47
N VAL A 147 -3.82 -22.98 5.55
CA VAL A 147 -4.84 -23.97 5.24
C VAL A 147 -4.24 -25.36 5.09
N ASP A 148 -5.02 -26.38 5.43
CA ASP A 148 -4.78 -27.77 5.04
C ASP A 148 -5.62 -28.09 3.79
N PRO A 149 -5.03 -28.00 2.58
CA PRO A 149 -5.78 -28.07 1.33
C PRO A 149 -6.32 -29.50 1.09
N PRO A 150 -7.63 -29.68 0.84
CA PRO A 150 -8.14 -30.97 0.44
C PRO A 150 -7.61 -31.33 -0.96
N GLN A 151 -7.32 -32.61 -1.20
CA GLN A 151 -6.75 -33.08 -2.46
C GLN A 151 -7.81 -33.22 -3.57
N THR A 152 -8.45 -32.12 -3.94
CA THR A 152 -9.46 -32.06 -5.01
C THR A 152 -8.95 -31.30 -6.22
N ALA A 153 -9.46 -31.63 -7.41
CA ALA A 153 -9.11 -30.92 -8.64
C ALA A 153 -9.43 -29.41 -8.58
N GLU A 154 -10.47 -29.04 -7.82
CA GLU A 154 -10.87 -27.64 -7.65
C GLU A 154 -9.81 -26.84 -6.87
N VAL A 155 -9.18 -27.45 -5.87
CA VAL A 155 -8.12 -26.83 -5.07
C VAL A 155 -6.83 -26.70 -5.86
N VAL A 156 -6.46 -27.72 -6.64
CA VAL A 156 -5.29 -27.68 -7.53
C VAL A 156 -5.36 -26.49 -8.49
N ARG A 157 -6.55 -26.17 -9.01
CA ARG A 157 -6.80 -25.01 -9.88
C ARG A 157 -6.44 -23.68 -9.20
N THR A 158 -6.58 -23.59 -7.88
CA THR A 158 -6.40 -22.35 -7.11
C THR A 158 -5.01 -22.19 -6.51
N LYS A 159 -4.11 -23.14 -6.80
CA LYS A 159 -2.72 -23.09 -6.36
C LYS A 159 -2.01 -21.94 -7.06
N ALA A 160 -1.40 -21.08 -6.25
CA ALA A 160 -0.59 -19.96 -6.71
C ALA A 160 0.84 -20.41 -6.96
N LEU A 161 1.41 -20.03 -8.10
CA LEU A 161 2.79 -20.30 -8.46
C LEU A 161 3.66 -19.05 -8.32
N PRO A 162 4.98 -19.22 -8.10
CA PRO A 162 5.92 -18.12 -8.14
C PRO A 162 5.76 -17.21 -9.36
N ASN A 163 5.68 -15.91 -9.11
CA ASN A 163 5.47 -14.84 -10.10
C ASN A 163 4.08 -14.77 -10.75
N ASP A 164 3.10 -15.57 -10.30
CA ASP A 164 1.71 -15.37 -10.72
C ASP A 164 1.23 -13.96 -10.33
N LEU A 165 0.42 -13.37 -11.21
CA LEU A 165 -0.20 -12.08 -10.97
C LEU A 165 -1.53 -12.30 -10.23
N LEU A 166 -1.64 -11.68 -9.05
CA LEU A 166 -2.86 -11.63 -8.28
C LEU A 166 -3.62 -10.34 -8.60
N ILE A 167 -4.93 -10.44 -8.80
CA ILE A 167 -5.79 -9.27 -9.04
C ILE A 167 -7.03 -9.37 -8.15
N SER A 168 -7.32 -8.32 -7.37
CA SER A 168 -8.59 -8.25 -6.65
C SER A 168 -9.76 -8.10 -7.62
N ILE A 169 -10.71 -9.03 -7.51
CA ILE A 169 -11.92 -9.07 -8.36
C ILE A 169 -13.20 -8.76 -7.59
N THR A 170 -13.09 -8.53 -6.28
CA THR A 170 -14.22 -8.12 -5.42
C THR A 170 -13.67 -7.24 -4.29
N ALA A 171 -14.34 -6.14 -3.93
CA ALA A 171 -13.86 -5.15 -2.94
C ALA A 171 -12.47 -4.56 -3.30
N PHE A 172 -12.28 -3.25 -3.27
CA PHE A 172 -11.01 -2.62 -3.71
C PHE A 172 -10.50 -3.16 -5.07
N LEU A 173 -11.39 -3.16 -6.07
CA LEU A 173 -11.17 -3.76 -7.39
C LEU A 173 -9.89 -3.26 -8.09
N GLY A 174 -9.19 -4.19 -8.75
CA GLY A 174 -8.02 -3.88 -9.57
C GLY A 174 -6.72 -3.68 -8.79
N THR A 175 -6.71 -3.98 -7.50
CA THR A 175 -5.47 -4.07 -6.72
C THR A 175 -4.69 -5.29 -7.18
N VAL A 176 -3.38 -5.15 -7.34
CA VAL A 176 -2.51 -6.21 -7.88
C VAL A 176 -1.45 -6.65 -6.89
N GLY A 177 -1.04 -7.90 -6.96
CA GLY A 177 0.10 -8.44 -6.22
C GLY A 177 0.85 -9.49 -7.03
N ILE A 178 2.08 -9.79 -6.65
CA ILE A 178 2.90 -10.83 -7.28
C ILE A 178 3.24 -11.88 -6.22
N VAL A 179 3.07 -13.15 -6.57
CA VAL A 179 3.43 -14.26 -5.70
C VAL A 179 4.97 -14.35 -5.57
N PRO A 180 5.55 -14.25 -4.36
CA PRO A 180 6.99 -14.39 -4.14
C PRO A 180 7.49 -15.79 -4.50
N LYS A 181 8.78 -15.88 -4.87
CA LYS A 181 9.39 -17.17 -5.25
C LYS A 181 9.58 -18.14 -4.09
N ASP A 182 9.69 -17.59 -2.89
CA ASP A 182 10.00 -18.27 -1.63
C ASP A 182 8.77 -18.43 -0.72
N LEU A 183 7.57 -18.11 -1.22
CA LEU A 183 6.33 -18.20 -0.42
C LEU A 183 5.98 -19.65 0.00
N GLY A 184 6.49 -20.65 -0.73
CA GLY A 184 6.10 -22.04 -0.55
C GLY A 184 4.78 -22.37 -1.23
N GLU A 185 4.08 -23.40 -0.72
CA GLU A 185 2.78 -23.79 -1.25
C GLU A 185 1.71 -22.78 -0.84
N ALA A 186 0.99 -22.23 -1.82
CA ALA A 186 0.01 -21.18 -1.59
C ALA A 186 -1.27 -21.36 -2.42
N TYR A 187 -2.39 -20.89 -1.87
CA TYR A 187 -3.71 -20.89 -2.49
C TYR A 187 -4.38 -19.53 -2.33
N VAL A 188 -5.31 -19.20 -3.23
CA VAL A 188 -6.04 -17.93 -3.20
C VAL A 188 -7.52 -18.12 -2.86
N ASN A 189 -8.13 -17.11 -2.27
CA ASN A 189 -9.57 -17.08 -2.02
C ASN A 189 -10.40 -16.59 -3.22
N GLN A 190 -11.72 -16.72 -3.15
CA GLN A 190 -12.65 -16.31 -4.22
C GLN A 190 -12.63 -14.82 -4.59
N HIS A 191 -11.95 -13.99 -3.81
CA HIS A 191 -11.89 -12.55 -3.98
C HIS A 191 -10.67 -12.09 -4.79
N THR A 192 -9.79 -13.04 -5.12
CA THR A 192 -8.53 -12.82 -5.83
C THR A 192 -8.48 -13.71 -7.07
N ALA A 193 -8.17 -13.10 -8.21
CA ALA A 193 -7.86 -13.81 -9.43
C ALA A 193 -6.36 -14.09 -9.55
N LEU A 194 -6.01 -15.26 -10.05
CA LEU A 194 -4.69 -15.65 -10.54
C LEU A 194 -4.67 -15.48 -12.05
N VAL A 195 -3.60 -14.88 -12.57
CA VAL A 195 -3.33 -14.60 -13.98
C VAL A 195 -1.90 -14.99 -14.34
#